data_AF-A0A7J8ESS9-F1
#
_entry.id   AF-A0A7J8ESS9-F1
#
_cell.length_a   1.000
_cell.length_b   1.000
_cell.length_c   1.000
_cell.angle_alpha   90.00
_cell.angle_beta   90.00
_cell.angle_gamma   90.00
#
_symmetry.space_group_name_H-M   'P 1'
#
loop_
_entity.id
_entity.type
_entity.pdbx_description
1 polymer ?
#
loop_
_entity_poly.entity_id
_entity_poly.type
_entity_poly.pdbx_seq_one_letter_code
_entity_poly.pdbx_strand_id
1 'polypeptide(L)'
;MIQVVPSTHSGYRYIFHDELHLGMNCPVTRIQTYVYDFVYRVNDCGIRTQVVSEDTILFQTELYYNPRDLGHNCHKIPLECSTTRKSVWLTPVSTDEVTLPPSPFIADFQTIPEELGLLSLN
;
A
#
# COMPACT_ATOMS: atom_id res chain seq x y z
N MET A 1 8.24 0.87 -0.69
CA MET A 1 8.39 -0.30 -1.59
C MET A 1 9.50 -1.15 -1.03
N ILE A 2 9.27 -2.46 -0.92
CA ILE A 2 10.28 -3.42 -0.48
C ILE A 2 10.49 -4.41 -1.62
N GLN A 3 11.75 -4.70 -1.94
CA GLN A 3 12.13 -5.68 -2.95
C GLN A 3 12.90 -6.82 -2.29
N VAL A 4 12.51 -8.05 -2.62
CA VAL A 4 13.13 -9.26 -2.08
C VAL A 4 13.65 -10.11 -3.23
N VAL A 5 14.92 -10.49 -3.15
CA VAL A 5 15.50 -11.51 -4.04
C VAL A 5 15.28 -12.87 -3.39
N PRO A 6 14.57 -13.82 -4.05
CA PRO A 6 14.15 -15.08 -3.45
C PRO A 6 15.26 -16.15 -3.46
N SER A 7 16.38 -15.84 -2.83
CA SER A 7 17.55 -16.73 -2.74
C SER A 7 17.98 -16.93 -1.29
N THR A 8 18.23 -18.19 -0.90
CA THR A 8 18.83 -18.51 0.39
C THR A 8 20.35 -18.60 0.29
N HIS A 9 21.05 -18.29 1.39
CA HIS A 9 22.52 -18.37 1.47
C HIS A 9 23.06 -19.80 1.24
N SER A 10 22.23 -20.84 1.41
CA SER A 10 22.61 -22.25 1.24
C SER A 10 22.44 -22.79 -0.19
N GLY A 11 22.22 -21.92 -1.19
CA GLY A 11 22.52 -22.21 -2.59
C GLY A 11 21.59 -23.14 -3.36
N TYR A 12 20.56 -23.75 -2.74
CA TYR A 12 19.73 -24.76 -3.43
C TYR A 12 18.21 -24.59 -3.28
N ARG A 13 17.72 -23.56 -2.57
CA ARG A 13 16.27 -23.38 -2.38
C ARG A 13 15.82 -22.02 -2.89
N TYR A 14 14.98 -22.09 -3.89
CA TYR A 14 14.20 -20.96 -4.38
C TYR A 14 13.06 -20.69 -3.39
N ILE A 15 12.92 -19.44 -2.96
CA ILE A 15 11.84 -19.03 -2.06
C ILE A 15 10.60 -18.73 -2.90
N PHE A 16 9.50 -19.41 -2.63
CA PHE A 16 8.23 -19.11 -3.30
C PHE A 16 7.60 -17.84 -2.74
N HIS A 17 6.86 -17.11 -3.59
CA HIS A 17 6.25 -15.84 -3.21
C HIS A 17 5.23 -15.97 -2.05
N ASP A 18 4.61 -17.13 -1.87
CA ASP A 18 3.65 -17.43 -0.81
C ASP A 18 4.31 -17.87 0.51
N GLU A 19 5.60 -18.17 0.49
CA GLU A 19 6.41 -18.35 1.69
C GLU A 19 6.78 -17.01 2.33
N LEU A 20 6.47 -15.89 1.67
CA LEU A 20 6.80 -14.55 2.12
C LEU A 20 5.54 -13.73 2.35
N HIS A 21 5.51 -13.01 3.47
CA HIS A 21 4.49 -12.00 3.72
C HIS A 21 5.02 -10.83 4.55
N LEU A 22 4.41 -9.67 4.37
CA LEU A 22 4.74 -8.45 5.08
C LEU A 22 3.76 -8.23 6.23
N GLY A 23 4.29 -7.92 7.41
CA GLY A 23 3.55 -7.53 8.61
C GLY A 23 2.37 -8.44 8.89
N MET A 24 1.15 -7.91 8.78
CA MET A 24 -0.10 -8.64 9.02
C MET A 24 -0.49 -9.59 7.86
N ASN A 25 0.39 -10.53 7.49
CA ASN A 25 0.15 -11.54 6.44
C ASN A 25 -0.14 -10.95 5.04
N CYS A 26 0.41 -9.79 4.71
CA CYS A 26 0.23 -9.21 3.40
C CYS A 26 1.09 -9.91 2.33
N PRO A 27 0.51 -10.41 1.23
CA PRO A 27 1.24 -11.16 0.22
C PRO A 27 2.14 -10.29 -0.67
N VAL A 28 2.94 -10.94 -1.52
CA VAL A 28 3.67 -10.26 -2.60
C VAL A 28 2.68 -9.54 -3.52
N THR A 29 2.96 -8.27 -3.83
CA THR A 29 2.09 -7.45 -4.69
C THR A 29 2.41 -7.60 -6.17
N ARG A 30 3.69 -7.80 -6.50
CA ARG A 30 4.14 -8.03 -7.88
C ARG A 30 5.29 -9.01 -7.89
N ILE A 31 5.22 -9.96 -8.82
CA ILE A 31 6.27 -10.96 -9.05
C ILE A 31 7.00 -10.57 -10.34
N GLN A 32 8.31 -10.38 -10.25
CA GLN A 32 9.20 -10.16 -11.38
C GLN A 32 10.21 -11.30 -11.47
N THR A 33 10.92 -11.40 -12.59
CA THR A 33 12.00 -12.37 -12.76
C THR A 33 13.06 -12.14 -11.68
N TYR A 34 13.18 -13.11 -10.75
CA TYR A 34 14.11 -13.09 -9.61
C TYR A 34 13.88 -12.00 -8.55
N VAL A 35 12.75 -11.31 -8.56
CA VAL A 35 12.44 -10.27 -7.57
C VAL A 35 10.97 -10.28 -7.21
N TYR A 36 10.66 -10.16 -5.92
CA TYR A 36 9.31 -9.95 -5.42
C TYR A 36 9.18 -8.54 -4.85
N ASP A 37 8.13 -7.83 -5.26
CA ASP A 37 7.83 -6.49 -4.76
C ASP A 37 6.66 -6.53 -3.76
N PHE A 38 6.85 -5.84 -2.64
CA PHE A 38 5.78 -5.48 -1.70
C PHE A 38 5.56 -3.96 -1.79
N VAL A 39 4.42 -3.59 -2.38
CA VAL A 39 4.01 -2.20 -2.60
C VAL A 39 2.71 -1.95 -1.83
N TYR A 40 2.86 -1.47 -0.60
CA TYR A 40 1.75 -1.10 0.28
C TYR A 40 1.86 0.35 0.72
N ARG A 41 0.73 0.95 1.09
CA ARG A 41 0.73 2.26 1.75
C ARG A 41 1.31 2.12 3.15
N VAL A 42 1.94 3.18 3.65
CA VAL A 42 2.62 3.19 4.95
C VAL A 42 1.69 2.98 6.17
N ASN A 43 0.37 3.05 5.96
CA ASN A 43 -0.64 2.79 6.99
C ASN A 43 -1.30 1.41 6.83
N ASP A 44 -0.96 0.66 5.79
CA ASP A 44 -1.51 -0.67 5.51
C ASP A 44 -0.56 -1.76 6.06
N CYS A 45 -1.04 -3.01 6.09
CA CYS A 45 -0.23 -4.20 6.39
C CYS A 45 0.49 -4.21 7.75
N GLY A 46 0.07 -3.37 8.69
CA GLY A 46 0.67 -3.28 10.01
C GLY A 46 2.01 -2.55 10.01
N ILE A 47 2.30 -1.75 8.99
CA ILE A 47 3.43 -0.83 8.98
C ILE A 47 3.17 0.23 10.05
N ARG A 48 4.12 0.36 10.98
CA ARG A 48 4.06 1.30 12.10
C ARG A 48 4.80 2.56 11.74
N THR A 49 4.19 3.71 12.00
CA THR A 49 4.80 5.02 11.80
C THR A 49 5.14 5.62 13.16
N GLN A 50 6.37 6.07 13.34
CA GLN A 50 6.85 6.73 14.55
C GLN A 50 7.52 8.05 14.18
N VAL A 51 7.27 9.10 14.97
CA VAL A 51 7.96 10.38 14.83
C VAL A 51 9.18 10.33 15.75
N VAL A 52 10.38 10.30 15.17
CA VAL A 52 11.65 10.17 15.93
C VAL A 52 12.22 11.55 16.27
N SER A 53 11.98 12.54 15.42
CA SER A 53 12.35 13.95 15.64
C SER A 53 11.33 14.87 14.96
N GLU A 54 11.48 16.19 15.14
CA GLU A 54 10.60 17.20 14.53
C GLU A 54 10.44 17.03 13.02
N ASP A 55 11.52 16.63 12.35
CA ASP A 55 11.59 16.51 10.90
C ASP A 55 11.74 15.07 10.40
N THR A 56 11.85 14.05 11.27
CA THR A 56 12.11 12.66 10.87
C THR A 56 11.00 11.71 11.32
N ILE A 57 10.48 10.97 10.36
CA ILE A 57 9.52 9.88 10.55
C ILE A 57 10.22 8.56 10.26
N LEU A 58 9.95 7.56 11.09
CA LEU A 58 10.40 6.19 10.95
C LEU A 58 9.21 5.27 10.69
N PHE A 59 9.28 4.54 9.60
CA PHE A 59 8.39 3.43 9.29
C PHE A 59 9.06 2.13 9.69
N GLN A 60 8.34 1.29 10.42
CA GLN A 60 8.80 -0.02 10.86
C GLN A 60 7.80 -1.08 10.46
N THR A 61 8.29 -2.19 9.95
CA THR A 61 7.49 -3.38 9.65
C THR A 61 8.37 -4.61 9.70
N GLU A 62 7.81 -5.76 9.41
CA GLU A 62 8.47 -7.06 9.54
C GLU A 62 8.15 -7.87 8.28
N LEU A 63 9.17 -8.46 7.67
CA LEU A 63 9.00 -9.44 6.61
C LEU A 63 9.13 -10.84 7.23
N TYR A 64 8.20 -11.71 6.92
CA TYR A 64 8.18 -13.07 7.41
C TYR A 64 8.48 -14.03 6.27
N TYR A 65 9.37 -14.97 6.55
CA TYR A 65 9.64 -16.13 5.70
C TYR A 65 9.17 -17.39 6.43
N ASN A 66 8.12 -17.99 5.89
CA ASN A 66 7.49 -19.21 6.37
C ASN A 66 7.72 -20.32 5.35
N PRO A 67 8.78 -21.12 5.50
CA PRO A 67 9.06 -22.23 4.59
C PRO A 67 7.92 -23.25 4.61
N ARG A 68 7.60 -23.83 3.46
CA ARG A 68 6.59 -24.91 3.35
C ARG A 68 7.03 -26.21 4.03
N ASP A 69 8.32 -26.41 4.17
CA ASP A 69 8.91 -27.59 4.79
C ASP A 69 8.76 -27.51 6.32
N LEU A 70 8.00 -28.46 6.89
CA LEU A 70 7.67 -28.54 8.32
C LEU A 70 8.89 -28.66 9.24
N GLY A 71 10.08 -28.96 8.69
CA GLY A 71 11.33 -29.01 9.43
C GLY A 71 12.05 -27.67 9.62
N HIS A 72 11.58 -26.58 9.01
CA HIS A 72 12.25 -25.28 9.06
C HIS A 72 11.46 -24.24 9.85
N ASN A 73 12.16 -23.45 10.66
CA ASN A 73 11.56 -22.40 11.47
C ASN A 73 11.16 -21.20 10.61
N CYS A 74 10.09 -20.53 11.00
CA CYS A 74 9.74 -19.22 10.46
C CYS A 74 10.81 -18.19 10.83
N HIS A 75 11.19 -17.36 9.87
CA HIS A 75 12.16 -16.29 10.08
C HIS A 75 11.47 -14.93 9.98
N LYS A 76 11.73 -14.07 10.97
CA LYS A 76 11.27 -12.68 11.00
C LYS A 76 12.43 -11.74 10.69
N ILE A 77 12.24 -10.86 9.72
CA ILE A 77 13.22 -9.90 9.24
C ILE A 77 12.66 -8.50 9.54
N PRO A 78 13.22 -7.76 10.52
CA PRO A 78 12.77 -6.40 10.79
C PRO A 78 13.18 -5.47 9.65
N LEU A 79 12.26 -4.60 9.24
CA LEU A 79 12.45 -3.61 8.19
C LEU A 79 12.17 -2.22 8.73
N GLU A 80 13.07 -1.29 8.43
CA GLU A 80 12.98 0.09 8.85
C GLU A 80 13.24 1.03 7.68
N CYS A 81 12.48 2.11 7.62
CA CYS A 81 12.64 3.15 6.62
C CYS A 81 12.42 4.51 7.27
N SER A 82 13.41 5.39 7.21
CA SER A 82 13.28 6.76 7.71
C SER A 82 13.11 7.73 6.54
N THR A 83 12.31 8.77 6.77
CA THR A 83 12.17 9.86 5.82
C THR A 83 11.85 11.17 6.53
N THR A 84 11.92 12.28 5.81
CA THR A 84 11.56 13.57 6.36
C THR A 84 10.04 13.78 6.39
N ARG A 85 9.53 14.39 7.46
CA ARG A 85 8.12 14.80 7.58
C ARG A 85 7.69 15.76 6.46
N LYS A 86 8.63 16.52 5.90
CA LYS A 86 8.40 17.46 4.79
C LYS A 86 8.40 16.80 3.42
N SER A 87 8.46 15.47 3.35
CA SER A 87 8.48 14.72 2.09
C SER A 87 7.18 14.91 1.32
N VAL A 88 7.29 15.25 0.04
CA VAL A 88 6.17 15.44 -0.90
C VAL A 88 5.28 14.19 -0.98
N TRP A 89 5.85 13.02 -0.69
CA TRP A 89 5.16 11.73 -0.70
C TRP A 89 4.30 11.49 0.54
N LEU A 90 4.46 12.29 1.60
CA LEU A 90 3.71 12.21 2.86
C LEU A 90 2.75 13.38 3.06
N THR A 91 2.87 14.44 2.26
CA THR A 91 1.95 15.57 2.34
C THR A 91 0.56 15.10 1.93
N PRO A 92 -0.46 15.16 2.82
CA PRO A 92 -1.82 14.89 2.40
C PRO A 92 -2.19 15.94 1.34
N VAL A 93 -2.75 15.48 0.21
CA VAL A 93 -3.44 16.40 -0.71
C VAL A 93 -4.55 17.03 0.13
N SER A 94 -4.52 18.34 0.32
CA SER A 94 -5.59 19.02 1.04
C SER A 94 -6.90 18.71 0.32
N THR A 95 -7.80 18.00 1.00
CA THR A 95 -9.23 18.05 0.69
C THR A 95 -9.75 19.40 1.17
N ASP A 96 -9.20 20.47 0.63
CA ASP A 96 -10.05 21.64 0.47
C ASP A 96 -11.02 21.22 -0.62
N GLU A 97 -12.28 21.01 -0.24
CA GLU A 97 -13.37 21.05 -1.21
C GLU A 97 -13.21 22.37 -1.96
N VAL A 98 -12.55 22.30 -3.13
CA VAL A 98 -12.49 23.41 -4.03
C VAL A 98 -13.94 23.60 -4.44
N THR A 99 -14.62 24.52 -3.75
CA THR A 99 -15.87 25.13 -4.16
C THR A 99 -15.52 25.90 -5.42
N LEU A 100 -15.43 25.16 -6.53
CA LEU A 100 -15.32 25.73 -7.85
C LEU A 100 -16.57 26.61 -7.99
N PRO A 101 -16.42 27.90 -8.35
CA PRO A 101 -17.58 28.70 -8.67
C PRO A 101 -18.38 27.94 -9.74
N PRO A 102 -19.72 27.88 -9.62
CA PRO A 102 -20.53 27.12 -10.55
C PRO A 102 -20.20 27.59 -11.96
N SER A 103 -19.74 26.64 -12.77
CA SER A 103 -19.41 26.91 -14.17
C SER A 103 -20.66 27.48 -14.85
N PRO A 104 -20.55 28.59 -15.60
CA PRO A 104 -21.68 29.12 -16.35
C PRO A 104 -22.20 28.13 -17.41
N PHE A 105 -21.42 27.10 -17.76
CA PHE A 105 -21.85 26.02 -18.66
C PHE A 105 -22.77 24.98 -18.00
N ILE A 106 -22.80 24.87 -16.66
CA ILE A 106 -23.62 23.86 -15.96
C ILE A 106 -24.96 24.46 -15.49
N ALA A 107 -25.07 25.79 -15.44
CA ALA A 107 -26.28 26.48 -15.00
C ALA A 107 -27.52 26.19 -15.86
N ASP A 108 -27.32 25.78 -17.12
CA ASP A 108 -28.40 25.56 -18.08
C ASP A 108 -28.98 24.13 -18.05
N PHE A 109 -28.38 23.20 -17.30
CA PHE A 109 -28.91 21.83 -17.16
C PHE A 109 -29.73 21.66 -15.89
N GLN A 110 -30.83 22.42 -15.78
CA GLN A 110 -31.91 22.05 -14.86
C GLN A 110 -32.81 21.03 -15.56
N THR A 111 -32.40 19.76 -15.58
CA THR A 111 -33.25 18.67 -16.10
C THR A 111 -34.33 18.33 -15.08
N ILE A 112 -35.58 18.59 -15.46
CA ILE A 112 -36.78 18.21 -14.71
C ILE A 112 -36.83 16.66 -14.64
N PRO A 113 -37.21 16.05 -13.49
CA PRO A 113 -37.17 14.60 -13.31
C PRO A 113 -38.00 13.79 -14.33
N GLU A 114 -38.94 14.43 -15.03
CA GLU A 114 -39.76 13.82 -16.09
C GLU A 114 -38.93 13.43 -17.33
N GLU A 115 -37.83 14.12 -17.65
CA GLU A 115 -36.99 13.80 -18.81
C GLU A 115 -36.04 12.61 -18.58
N LEU A 116 -35.83 12.21 -17.32
CA LEU A 116 -34.93 11.10 -16.97
C LEU A 116 -35.62 9.73 -16.98
N GLY A 117 -36.91 9.65 -17.29
CA GLY A 117 -37.63 8.37 -17.45
C GLY A 117 -37.60 7.47 -16.20
N LEU A 118 -37.40 8.03 -15.01
CA LEU A 118 -37.24 7.29 -13.75
C LEU A 118 -38.56 6.95 -13.04
N LEU A 119 -39.71 7.11 -13.71
CA LEU A 119 -41.00 6.67 -13.19
C LEU A 119 -41.56 5.54 -14.05
N SER A 120 -41.15 4.30 -13.76
CA SER A 120 -42.00 3.15 -14.03
C SER A 120 -42.94 2.96 -12.83
N LEU A 121 -44.13 3.54 -12.93
CA LEU A 121 -45.28 3.08 -12.15
C LEU A 121 -45.71 1.72 -12.69
N ASN A 122 -45.56 0.68 -11.88
CA ASN A 122 -46.53 -0.40 -11.68
C ASN A 122 -46.11 -1.27 -10.49
#